data_AF-A0A851I4Y4-F1
#
_entry.id   AF-A0A851I4Y4-F1
#
_cell.length_a   1.000
_cell.length_b   1.000
_cell.length_c   1.000
_cell.angle_alpha   90.00
_cell.angle_beta   90.00
_cell.angle_gamma   90.00
#
_symmetry.space_group_name_H-M   'P 1'
#
loop_
_entity.id
_entity.type
_entity.pdbx_description
1 polymer ?
#
loop_
_entity_poly.entity_id
_entity_poly.type
_entity_poly.pdbx_seq_one_letter_code
_entity_poly.pdbx_strand_id
1 'polypeptide(L)'
;MIMARDEFLTFKEQVKLFKDRGMIITDEEKAEKVLQFINYYKLKECSLPYFKNGQYIQDITFDEILTRFYENKNLRINLLRLTEKVEISLKTKFSYLIGEKFGAYGYLDFYKWVDKTEYCRHFRAFKEKDFKKRIDRSLGNSKNELLEMYKQNHNKIPIWLVTDILTFGEILDLYK
;
A
#
# COMPACT_ATOMS: atom_id res chain seq x y z
N MET A 1 6.39 -17.89 -25.49
CA MET A 1 6.52 -18.73 -24.28
C MET A 1 7.69 -18.18 -23.48
N ILE A 2 7.47 -17.66 -22.26
CA ILE A 2 8.58 -17.25 -21.40
C ILE A 2 9.22 -18.56 -20.92
N MET A 3 10.30 -18.99 -21.58
CA MET A 3 11.08 -20.11 -21.05
C MET A 3 11.67 -19.64 -19.71
N ALA A 4 11.05 -20.09 -18.61
CA ALA A 4 11.66 -20.03 -17.30
C ALA A 4 12.90 -20.93 -17.37
N ARG A 5 14.08 -20.32 -17.17
CA ARG A 5 15.28 -21.08 -16.88
C ARG A 5 15.35 -21.16 -15.37
N ASP A 6 15.40 -22.39 -14.86
CA ASP A 6 15.53 -22.68 -13.42
C ASP A 6 17.01 -22.75 -13.00
N GLU A 7 17.93 -22.53 -13.95
CA GLU A 7 19.37 -22.48 -13.73
C GLU A 7 19.77 -21.19 -13.02
N PHE A 8 20.67 -21.33 -12.05
CA PHE A 8 21.34 -20.20 -11.42
C PHE A 8 22.23 -19.48 -12.44
N LEU A 9 22.09 -18.15 -12.49
CA LEU A 9 22.93 -17.27 -13.30
C LEU A 9 23.57 -16.21 -12.42
N THR A 10 24.89 -16.06 -12.54
CA THR A 10 25.64 -14.93 -12.00
C THR A 10 25.17 -13.61 -12.62
N PHE A 11 25.47 -12.48 -11.99
CA PHE A 11 25.06 -11.17 -12.52
C PHE A 11 25.63 -10.90 -13.93
N LYS A 12 26.87 -11.32 -14.20
CA LYS A 12 27.46 -11.26 -15.56
C LYS A 12 26.68 -12.09 -16.57
N GLU A 13 26.28 -13.31 -16.21
CA GLU A 13 25.47 -14.16 -17.08
C GLU A 13 24.06 -13.59 -17.29
N GLN A 14 23.49 -12.90 -16.29
CA GLN A 14 22.22 -12.20 -16.44
C GLN A 14 22.32 -11.01 -17.41
N VAL A 15 23.41 -10.23 -17.36
CA VAL A 15 23.70 -9.17 -18.35
C VAL A 15 23.82 -9.78 -19.75
N LYS A 16 24.59 -10.86 -19.87
CA LYS A 16 24.75 -11.58 -21.13
C LYS A 16 23.41 -12.08 -21.66
N LEU A 17 22.54 -12.61 -20.80
CA LEU A 17 21.21 -13.07 -21.20
C LEU A 17 20.32 -11.94 -21.75
N PHE A 18 20.45 -10.71 -21.25
CA PHE A 18 19.77 -9.57 -21.85
C PHE A 18 20.32 -9.25 -23.23
N LYS A 19 21.66 -9.25 -23.40
CA LYS A 19 22.32 -9.05 -24.70
C LYS A 19 21.97 -10.12 -25.72
N ASP A 20 22.04 -11.39 -25.34
CA ASP A 20 21.73 -12.54 -26.20
C ASP A 20 20.28 -12.50 -26.72
N ARG A 21 19.39 -11.82 -25.97
CA ARG A 21 18.00 -11.60 -26.35
C ARG A 21 17.79 -10.34 -27.20
N GLY A 22 18.84 -9.57 -27.52
CA GLY A 22 18.78 -8.38 -28.35
C GLY A 22 18.69 -7.05 -27.60
N MET A 23 18.93 -7.00 -26.27
CA MET A 23 18.96 -5.74 -25.53
C MET A 23 20.31 -5.05 -25.70
N ILE A 24 20.29 -3.75 -25.99
CA ILE A 24 21.51 -2.96 -26.12
C ILE A 24 22.01 -2.59 -24.72
N ILE A 25 23.23 -3.00 -24.39
CA ILE A 25 23.89 -2.65 -23.13
C ILE A 25 25.27 -2.07 -23.45
N THR A 26 25.40 -0.76 -23.22
CA THR A 26 26.62 0.02 -23.49
C THR A 26 27.65 -0.14 -22.38
N ASP A 27 27.20 -0.21 -21.12
CA ASP A 27 28.04 -0.38 -19.93
C ASP A 27 27.62 -1.64 -19.16
N GLU A 28 28.35 -2.73 -19.39
CA GLU A 28 28.10 -4.02 -18.73
C GLU A 28 28.40 -4.00 -17.24
N GLU A 29 29.43 -3.26 -16.80
CA GLU A 29 29.78 -3.18 -15.38
C GLU A 29 28.70 -2.46 -14.58
N LYS A 30 28.15 -1.37 -15.16
CA LYS A 30 26.98 -0.68 -14.58
C LYS A 30 25.76 -1.60 -14.55
N ALA A 31 25.49 -2.32 -15.63
CA ALA A 31 24.37 -3.26 -15.67
C ALA A 31 24.51 -4.38 -14.61
N GLU A 32 25.71 -4.91 -14.43
CA GLU A 32 26.01 -5.90 -13.39
C GLU A 32 25.75 -5.33 -11.99
N LYS A 33 26.26 -4.13 -11.70
CA LYS A 33 26.01 -3.43 -10.42
C LYS A 33 24.51 -3.21 -10.18
N VAL A 34 23.76 -2.80 -11.20
CA VAL A 34 22.30 -2.63 -11.10
C VAL A 34 21.61 -3.94 -10.78
N LEU A 35 22.01 -5.04 -11.42
CA LEU A 35 21.40 -6.37 -11.19
C LEU A 35 21.68 -6.95 -9.80
N GLN A 36 22.69 -6.44 -9.09
CA GLN A 36 22.91 -6.76 -7.67
C GLN A 36 21.81 -6.18 -6.77
N PHE A 37 21.20 -5.05 -7.15
CA PHE A 37 20.17 -4.37 -6.36
C PHE A 37 18.75 -4.59 -6.91
N ILE A 38 18.61 -4.78 -8.22
CA ILE A 38 17.33 -4.97 -8.90
C ILE A 38 17.36 -6.34 -9.58
N ASN A 39 16.51 -7.24 -9.10
CA ASN A 39 16.37 -8.58 -9.66
C ASN A 39 16.12 -8.54 -11.18
N TYR A 40 16.83 -9.39 -11.94
CA TYR A 40 16.63 -9.64 -13.37
C TYR A 40 15.16 -9.65 -13.81
N TYR A 41 14.29 -10.38 -13.10
CA TYR A 41 12.89 -10.50 -13.46
C TYR A 41 12.10 -9.20 -13.29
N LYS A 42 12.51 -8.31 -12.39
CA LYS A 42 11.89 -6.98 -12.27
C LYS A 42 12.19 -6.10 -13.48
N LEU A 43 13.43 -6.11 -13.95
CA LEU A 43 13.80 -5.40 -15.17
C LEU A 43 13.18 -6.05 -16.41
N LYS A 44 13.13 -7.39 -16.45
CA LYS A 44 12.47 -8.14 -17.53
C LYS A 44 10.97 -7.82 -17.60
N GLU A 45 10.28 -7.72 -16.47
CA GLU A 45 8.87 -7.30 -16.41
C GLU A 45 8.67 -5.93 -17.07
N CYS A 46 9.57 -4.97 -16.78
CA CYS A 46 9.54 -3.64 -17.39
C CYS A 46 9.86 -3.65 -18.90
N SER A 47 10.64 -4.63 -19.37
CA SER A 47 11.01 -4.77 -20.78
C SER A 47 10.03 -5.62 -21.61
N LEU A 48 9.04 -6.29 -20.99
CA LEU A 48 8.05 -7.12 -21.69
C LEU A 48 7.34 -6.44 -22.87
N PRO A 49 6.96 -5.15 -22.83
CA PRO A 49 6.34 -4.49 -23.98
C PRO A 49 7.21 -4.50 -25.25
N TYR A 50 8.52 -4.62 -25.08
CA TYR A 50 9.53 -4.61 -26.14
C TYR A 50 10.02 -6.02 -26.51
N PHE A 51 9.50 -7.06 -25.86
CA PHE A 51 9.94 -8.44 -26.00
C PHE A 51 8.88 -9.25 -26.76
N LYS A 52 9.19 -9.72 -27.98
CA LYS A 52 8.32 -10.62 -28.76
C LYS A 52 9.11 -11.82 -29.28
N ASN A 53 8.44 -12.98 -29.35
CA ASN A 53 9.01 -14.21 -29.91
C ASN A 53 10.38 -14.62 -29.32
N GLY A 54 10.67 -14.26 -28.07
CA GLY A 54 11.93 -14.63 -27.42
C GLY A 54 13.07 -13.62 -27.58
N GLN A 55 12.85 -12.51 -28.28
CA GLN A 55 13.84 -11.46 -28.51
C GLN A 55 13.25 -10.04 -28.32
N TYR A 56 14.13 -9.07 -28.11
CA TYR A 56 13.79 -7.65 -28.12
C TYR A 56 13.67 -7.19 -29.57
N ILE A 57 12.53 -6.61 -29.91
CA ILE A 57 12.17 -6.26 -31.30
C ILE A 57 12.47 -4.80 -31.68
N GLN A 58 12.91 -4.00 -30.72
CA GLN A 58 13.30 -2.61 -30.89
C GLN A 58 14.71 -2.44 -30.35
N ASP A 59 15.42 -1.41 -30.83
CA ASP A 59 16.74 -0.98 -30.33
C ASP A 59 16.62 -0.40 -28.91
N ILE A 60 16.12 -1.22 -27.98
CA ILE A 60 15.88 -0.86 -26.59
C ILE A 60 17.16 -1.04 -25.79
N THR A 61 17.52 0.00 -25.07
CA THR A 61 18.70 0.00 -24.21
C THR A 61 18.36 -0.41 -22.79
N PHE A 62 19.34 -0.97 -22.09
CA PHE A 62 19.21 -1.28 -20.65
C PHE A 62 18.91 -0.02 -19.83
N ASP A 63 19.49 1.13 -20.19
CA ASP A 63 19.30 2.40 -19.50
C ASP A 63 17.87 2.96 -19.67
N GLU A 64 17.22 2.75 -20.82
CA GLU A 64 15.82 3.10 -21.03
C GLU A 64 14.89 2.24 -20.16
N ILE A 65 15.14 0.93 -20.07
CA ILE A 65 14.39 0.03 -19.19
C ILE A 65 14.57 0.43 -17.73
N LEU A 66 15.81 0.78 -17.34
CA LEU A 66 16.11 1.23 -15.99
C LEU A 66 15.41 2.55 -15.65
N THR A 67 15.41 3.51 -16.58
CA THR A 67 14.68 4.78 -16.45
C THR A 67 13.19 4.53 -16.23
N ARG A 68 12.58 3.70 -17.09
CA ARG A 68 11.17 3.32 -17.00
C ARG A 68 10.84 2.63 -15.67
N PHE A 69 11.74 1.79 -15.16
CA PHE A 69 11.58 1.16 -13.84
C PHE A 69 11.50 2.21 -12.73
N TYR A 70 12.41 3.19 -12.73
CA TYR A 70 12.42 4.26 -11.73
C TYR A 70 11.23 5.21 -11.86
N GLU A 71 10.78 5.52 -13.07
CA GLU A 71 9.57 6.31 -13.30
C GLU A 71 8.34 5.62 -12.71
N ASN A 72 8.17 4.30 -12.93
CA ASN A 72 7.07 3.54 -12.34
C ASN A 72 7.14 3.55 -10.80
N LYS A 73 8.34 3.39 -10.24
CA LYS A 73 8.57 3.50 -8.79
C LYS A 73 8.17 4.88 -8.26
N ASN A 74 8.60 5.95 -8.92
CA ASN A 74 8.28 7.32 -8.53
C ASN A 74 6.78 7.60 -8.61
N LEU A 75 6.10 7.08 -9.63
CA LEU A 75 4.65 7.17 -9.74
C LEU A 75 3.95 6.51 -8.55
N ARG A 76 4.37 5.31 -8.16
CA ARG A 76 3.81 4.61 -6.97
C ARG A 76 4.02 5.41 -5.69
N ILE A 77 5.19 6.02 -5.51
CA ILE A 77 5.48 6.88 -4.36
C ILE A 77 4.56 8.11 -4.36
N ASN A 78 4.38 8.76 -5.52
CA ASN A 78 3.50 9.91 -5.63
C ASN A 78 2.04 9.56 -5.35
N LEU A 79 1.56 8.41 -5.83
CA LEU A 79 0.23 7.90 -5.51
C LEU A 79 0.08 7.65 -4.00
N LEU A 80 1.07 7.04 -3.35
CA LEU A 80 1.04 6.83 -1.90
C LEU A 80 0.90 8.14 -1.13
N ARG A 81 1.65 9.19 -1.52
CA ARG A 81 1.57 10.53 -0.93
C ARG A 81 0.19 11.18 -1.11
N LEU A 82 -0.45 10.95 -2.25
CA LEU A 82 -1.80 11.46 -2.50
C LEU A 82 -2.84 10.70 -1.67
N THR A 83 -2.72 9.37 -1.58
CA THR A 83 -3.58 8.53 -0.75
C THR A 83 -3.49 8.91 0.72
N GLU A 84 -2.30 9.23 1.24
CA GLU A 84 -2.11 9.70 2.61
C GLU A 84 -2.93 10.98 2.90
N LYS A 85 -2.91 11.96 1.98
CA LYS A 85 -3.73 13.18 2.12
C LYS A 85 -5.22 12.88 2.17
N VAL A 86 -5.67 11.94 1.33
CA VAL A 86 -7.07 11.50 1.29
C VAL A 86 -7.45 10.78 2.59
N GLU A 87 -6.58 9.89 3.09
CA GLU A 87 -6.77 9.18 4.36
C GLU A 87 -6.91 10.14 5.53
N ILE A 88 -6.00 11.10 5.68
CA ILE A 88 -6.06 12.12 6.75
C ILE A 88 -7.37 12.90 6.64
N SER A 89 -7.72 13.40 5.45
CA SER A 89 -8.94 14.18 5.26
C SER A 89 -10.21 13.38 5.63
N LEU A 90 -10.29 12.11 5.21
CA LEU A 90 -11.44 11.25 5.50
C LEU A 90 -11.55 10.90 6.99
N LYS A 91 -10.42 10.61 7.65
CA LYS A 91 -10.37 10.40 9.11
C LYS A 91 -10.81 11.64 9.87
N THR A 92 -10.31 12.82 9.50
CA THR A 92 -10.70 14.09 10.12
C THR A 92 -12.19 14.37 9.94
N LYS A 93 -12.73 14.20 8.73
CA LYS A 93 -14.17 14.41 8.48
C LYS A 93 -15.03 13.41 9.25
N PHE A 94 -14.62 12.14 9.31
CA PHE A 94 -15.34 11.12 10.05
C PHE A 94 -15.39 11.45 11.54
N SER A 95 -14.24 11.74 12.16
CA SER A 95 -14.18 12.08 13.58
C SER A 95 -14.94 13.36 13.91
N TYR A 96 -14.87 14.37 13.02
CA TYR A 96 -15.64 15.60 13.16
C TYR A 96 -17.15 15.35 13.13
N LEU A 97 -17.67 14.64 12.12
CA LEU A 97 -19.10 14.39 11.97
C LEU A 97 -19.67 13.55 13.13
N ILE A 98 -18.93 12.53 13.57
CA ILE A 98 -19.34 11.70 14.70
C ILE A 98 -19.26 12.50 16.01
N GLY A 99 -18.18 13.27 16.20
CA GLY A 99 -17.98 14.11 17.38
C GLY A 99 -19.03 15.21 17.51
N GLU A 100 -19.38 15.87 16.40
CA GLU A 100 -20.40 16.92 16.35
C GLU A 100 -21.79 16.38 16.66
N LYS A 101 -22.19 15.27 16.04
CA LYS A 101 -23.56 14.72 16.18
C LYS A 101 -23.79 13.92 17.45
N PHE A 102 -22.77 13.18 17.91
CA PHE A 102 -22.92 12.18 18.97
C PHE A 102 -21.94 12.38 20.14
N GLY A 103 -21.11 13.41 20.09
CA GLY A 103 -20.09 13.68 21.11
C GLY A 103 -18.86 12.78 21.02
N ALA A 104 -17.90 13.03 21.90
CA ALA A 104 -16.59 12.37 21.92
C ALA A 104 -16.65 10.83 21.92
N TYR A 105 -17.67 10.26 22.60
CA TYR A 105 -17.84 8.82 22.79
C TYR A 105 -19.05 8.25 22.04
N GLY A 106 -19.67 9.05 21.18
CA GLY A 106 -20.86 8.66 20.42
C GLY A 106 -20.64 7.46 19.50
N TYR A 107 -19.40 7.27 19.05
CA TYR A 107 -19.00 6.14 18.22
C TYR A 107 -19.18 4.78 18.90
N LEU A 108 -19.21 4.72 20.25
CA LEU A 108 -19.42 3.49 21.01
C LEU A 108 -20.84 2.92 20.83
N ASP A 109 -21.80 3.76 20.47
CA ASP A 109 -23.18 3.36 20.20
C ASP A 109 -23.40 3.22 18.69
N PHE A 110 -22.92 2.11 18.14
CA PHE A 110 -22.86 1.83 16.70
C PHE A 110 -24.23 1.94 16.00
N TYR A 111 -25.31 1.64 16.72
CA TYR A 111 -26.68 1.70 16.19
C TYR A 111 -27.18 3.12 15.90
N LYS A 112 -26.55 4.15 16.48
CA LYS A 112 -26.97 5.55 16.29
C LYS A 112 -26.49 6.15 14.97
N TRP A 113 -25.37 5.68 14.46
CA TRP A 113 -24.68 6.33 13.35
C TRP A 113 -24.42 5.44 12.13
N VAL A 114 -24.54 4.11 12.27
CA VAL A 114 -24.45 3.21 11.10
C VAL A 114 -25.71 3.25 10.25
N ASP A 115 -25.57 2.98 8.96
CA ASP A 115 -26.71 2.95 8.03
C ASP A 115 -27.77 1.93 8.49
N LYS A 116 -29.01 2.42 8.58
CA LYS A 116 -30.17 1.64 9.03
C LYS A 116 -30.86 0.90 7.89
N THR A 117 -30.61 1.31 6.65
CA THR A 117 -31.29 0.83 5.44
C THR A 117 -30.58 -0.37 4.81
N GLU A 118 -29.25 -0.43 4.89
CA GLU A 118 -28.44 -1.48 4.25
C GLU A 118 -28.23 -2.73 5.12
N TYR A 119 -28.33 -2.60 6.45
CA TYR A 119 -27.91 -3.67 7.36
C TYR A 119 -29.04 -4.26 8.23
N CYS A 120 -29.34 -5.54 8.01
CA CYS A 120 -30.14 -6.37 8.93
C CYS A 120 -29.56 -6.33 10.36
N ARG A 121 -30.41 -6.48 11.38
CA ARG A 121 -30.01 -6.38 12.81
C ARG A 121 -28.76 -7.21 13.16
N HIS A 122 -28.67 -8.43 12.63
CA HIS A 122 -27.52 -9.33 12.86
C HIS A 122 -26.21 -8.80 12.28
N PHE A 123 -26.25 -8.16 11.11
CA PHE A 123 -25.06 -7.61 10.47
C PHE A 123 -24.54 -6.38 11.22
N ARG A 124 -25.43 -5.55 11.76
CA ARG A 124 -25.05 -4.41 12.62
C ARG A 124 -24.35 -4.85 13.89
N ALA A 125 -24.88 -5.88 14.56
CA ALA A 125 -24.24 -6.44 15.76
C ALA A 125 -22.86 -7.04 15.44
N PHE A 126 -22.72 -7.70 14.29
CA PHE A 126 -21.42 -8.20 13.83
C PHE A 126 -20.43 -7.06 13.58
N LYS A 127 -20.84 -6.03 12.84
CA LYS A 127 -20.01 -4.86 12.52
C LYS A 127 -19.59 -4.07 13.76
N GLU A 128 -20.48 -3.91 14.73
CA GLU A 128 -20.15 -3.30 16.02
C GLU A 128 -19.06 -4.09 16.74
N LYS A 129 -19.21 -5.41 16.83
CA LYS A 129 -18.23 -6.29 17.48
C LYS A 129 -16.88 -6.25 16.77
N ASP A 130 -16.91 -6.29 15.44
CA ASP A 130 -15.71 -6.21 14.61
C ASP A 130 -15.00 -4.87 14.76
N PHE A 131 -15.75 -3.76 14.77
CA PHE A 131 -15.22 -2.43 14.99
C PHE A 131 -14.56 -2.28 16.37
N LYS A 132 -15.21 -2.74 17.44
CA LYS A 132 -14.61 -2.76 18.79
C LYS A 132 -13.33 -3.59 18.82
N LYS A 133 -13.34 -4.78 18.22
CA LYS A 133 -12.15 -5.64 18.13
C LYS A 133 -10.99 -4.98 17.38
N ARG A 134 -11.29 -4.25 16.29
CA ARG A 134 -10.29 -3.48 15.54
C ARG A 134 -9.68 -2.36 16.39
N ILE A 135 -10.51 -1.62 17.12
CA ILE A 135 -10.05 -0.59 18.06
C ILE A 135 -9.14 -1.22 19.12
N ASP A 136 -9.58 -2.28 19.80
CA ASP A 136 -8.80 -2.94 20.85
C ASP A 136 -7.44 -3.42 20.32
N ARG A 137 -7.43 -4.02 19.12
CA ARG A 137 -6.20 -4.44 18.42
C ARG A 137 -5.28 -3.25 18.14
N SER A 138 -5.81 -2.18 17.56
CA SER A 138 -5.02 -0.99 17.22
C SER A 138 -4.53 -0.27 18.48
N LEU A 139 -5.30 -0.29 19.56
CA LEU A 139 -4.89 0.27 20.86
C LEU A 139 -3.75 -0.52 21.49
N GLY A 140 -3.71 -1.84 21.35
CA GLY A 140 -2.63 -2.68 21.87
C GLY A 140 -1.35 -2.62 21.05
N ASN A 141 -1.45 -2.31 19.75
CA ASN A 141 -0.31 -2.22 18.84
C ASN A 141 0.19 -0.78 18.60
N SER A 142 -0.57 0.22 19.05
CA SER A 142 -0.24 1.62 18.85
C SER A 142 1.02 2.01 19.61
N LYS A 143 1.94 2.69 18.93
CA LYS A 143 3.10 3.36 19.53
C LYS A 143 2.89 4.87 19.69
N ASN A 144 1.63 5.33 19.61
CA ASN A 144 1.31 6.75 19.72
C ASN A 144 1.42 7.21 21.18
N GLU A 145 2.45 8.01 21.48
CA GLU A 145 2.73 8.53 22.82
C GLU A 145 1.58 9.38 23.39
N LEU A 146 0.93 10.20 22.55
CA LEU A 146 -0.19 11.04 22.97
C LEU A 146 -1.37 10.19 23.44
N LEU A 147 -1.63 9.07 22.75
CA LEU A 147 -2.67 8.14 23.15
C LEU A 147 -2.34 7.47 24.49
N GLU A 148 -1.08 7.06 24.71
CA GLU A 148 -0.66 6.46 25.98
C GLU A 148 -0.78 7.45 27.14
N MET A 149 -0.36 8.70 26.96
CA MET A 149 -0.56 9.77 27.94
C MET A 149 -2.05 10.01 28.22
N TYR A 150 -2.90 9.95 27.20
CA TYR A 150 -4.34 10.14 27.35
C TYR A 150 -4.99 9.00 28.16
N LYS A 151 -4.62 7.75 27.89
CA LYS A 151 -5.13 6.56 28.60
C LYS A 151 -4.82 6.58 30.10
N GLN A 152 -3.71 7.20 30.52
CA GLN A 152 -3.34 7.26 31.95
C GLN A 152 -4.38 8.00 32.80
N ASN A 153 -5.06 9.00 32.22
CA ASN A 153 -5.99 9.87 32.95
C ASN A 153 -7.46 9.67 32.53
N HIS A 154 -7.73 8.83 31.53
CA HIS A 154 -9.08 8.67 30.96
C HIS A 154 -9.42 7.22 30.65
N ASN A 155 -10.60 6.78 31.11
CA ASN A 155 -11.12 5.42 30.87
C ASN A 155 -11.74 5.22 29.48
N LYS A 156 -12.01 6.30 28.75
CA LYS A 156 -12.62 6.26 27.41
C LYS A 156 -11.81 7.13 26.48
N ILE A 157 -11.70 6.70 25.22
CA ILE A 157 -10.90 7.37 24.21
C ILE A 157 -11.86 8.11 23.27
N PRO A 158 -11.65 9.39 22.98
CA PRO A 158 -12.50 10.13 22.07
C PRO A 158 -12.29 9.72 20.61
N ILE A 159 -13.32 9.92 19.79
CA ILE A 159 -13.33 9.48 18.39
C ILE A 159 -12.15 9.99 17.55
N TRP A 160 -11.68 11.22 17.78
CA TRP A 160 -10.53 11.78 17.03
C TRP A 160 -9.21 11.07 17.31
N LEU A 161 -9.02 10.52 18.53
CA LEU A 161 -7.86 9.67 18.83
C LEU A 161 -8.05 8.24 18.31
N VAL A 162 -9.29 7.74 18.31
CA VAL A 162 -9.60 6.42 17.72
C VAL A 162 -9.39 6.41 16.21
N THR A 163 -9.80 7.45 15.49
CA THR A 163 -9.61 7.51 14.03
C THR A 163 -8.14 7.54 13.63
N ASP A 164 -7.27 8.03 14.49
CA ASP A 164 -5.84 8.18 14.20
C ASP A 164 -5.11 6.83 14.21
N ILE A 165 -5.52 5.92 15.09
CA ILE A 165 -4.95 4.57 15.22
C ILE A 165 -5.58 3.53 14.29
N LEU A 166 -6.73 3.83 13.70
CA LEU A 166 -7.37 2.95 12.72
C LEU A 166 -6.71 3.13 11.36
N THR A 167 -6.63 2.07 10.56
CA THR A 167 -6.09 2.13 9.20
C THR A 167 -7.08 2.76 8.22
N PHE A 168 -6.60 3.23 7.07
CA PHE A 168 -7.45 3.76 6.00
C PHE A 168 -8.59 2.80 5.62
N GLY A 169 -8.27 1.52 5.44
CA GLY A 169 -9.25 0.50 5.05
C GLY A 169 -10.32 0.26 6.12
N GLU A 170 -9.95 0.35 7.40
CA GLU A 170 -10.90 0.19 8.51
C GLU A 170 -11.89 1.35 8.58
N ILE A 171 -11.46 2.58 8.30
CA ILE A 171 -12.34 3.75 8.24
C ILE A 171 -13.24 3.68 7.01
N LEU A 172 -12.71 3.31 5.85
CA LEU A 172 -13.51 3.14 4.62
C LEU A 172 -14.61 2.09 4.78
N ASP A 173 -14.36 1.02 5.53
CA ASP A 173 -15.35 -0.03 5.82
C ASP A 173 -16.53 0.46 6.71
N LEU A 174 -16.40 1.63 7.34
CA LEU A 174 -17.45 2.30 8.13
C LEU A 174 -18.24 3.34 7.33
N TYR A 175 -17.70 3.80 6.19
CA TYR A 175 -18.38 4.71 5.27
C TYR A 175 -19.34 4.00 4.32
N LYS A 176 -19.29 2.66 4.25
CA LYS A 176 -20.20 1.84 3.45
C LYS A 176 -21.51 1.62 4.19
#